data_AF-A0A2J3D268-F1
#
_entry.id   AF-A0A2J3D268-F1
#
_cell.length_a   1.000
_cell.length_b   1.000
_cell.length_c   1.000
_cell.angle_alpha   90.00
_cell.angle_beta   90.00
_cell.angle_gamma   90.00
#
_symmetry.space_group_name_H-M   'P 1'
#
loop_
_entity.id
_entity.type
_entity.pdbx_description
1 polymer ?
#
loop_
_entity_poly.entity_id
_entity_poly.type
_entity_poly.pdbx_seq_one_letter_code
_entity_poly.pdbx_strand_id
1 'polypeptide(L)' 'MSSIHGHEVLQMMLASKECWTVASLEAAIHRRFGAEARFHTCSAENLSAAELVAFLEQKGKFIAREAGFTTAENKICQH' A
#
# COMPACT_ATOMS: atom_id res chain seq x y z
N MET A 1 2.51 2.14 20.49
CA MET A 1 1.86 2.81 19.35
C MET A 1 2.11 1.95 18.13
N SER A 2 1.10 1.23 17.67
CA SER A 2 1.23 0.22 16.63
C SER A 2 1.08 0.86 15.26
N SER A 3 2.17 1.43 14.72
CA SER A 3 2.20 1.92 13.34
C SER A 3 2.06 0.73 12.38
N ILE A 4 1.29 0.89 11.31
CA ILE A 4 1.07 -0.20 10.35
C ILE A 4 2.21 -0.19 9.33
N HIS A 5 2.81 -1.35 9.10
CA HIS A 5 3.91 -1.42 8.14
C HIS A 5 3.35 -1.43 6.71
N GLY A 6 3.97 -0.70 5.77
CA GLY A 6 3.49 -0.60 4.39
C GLY A 6 3.34 -1.96 3.68
N HIS A 7 4.04 -3.00 4.16
CA HIS A 7 3.88 -4.37 3.69
C HIS A 7 2.48 -4.95 3.93
N GLU A 8 1.77 -4.56 5.00
CA GLU A 8 0.40 -5.02 5.29
C GLU A 8 -0.56 -4.60 4.17
N VAL A 9 -0.39 -3.39 3.63
CA VAL A 9 -1.16 -2.89 2.50
C VAL A 9 -0.85 -3.67 1.22
N LEU A 10 0.43 -3.99 0.97
CA LEU A 10 0.82 -4.81 -0.18
C LEU A 10 0.26 -6.23 -0.07
N GLN A 11 0.26 -6.84 1.12
CA GLN A 11 -0.34 -8.15 1.34
C GLN A 11 -1.85 -8.14 1.09
N MET A 12 -2.55 -7.09 1.54
CA MET A 12 -3.96 -6.89 1.23
C MET A 12 -4.22 -6.86 -0.29
N MET A 13 -3.42 -6.10 -1.03
CA MET A 13 -3.55 -6.03 -2.49
C MET A 13 -3.33 -7.38 -3.17
N LEU A 14 -2.34 -8.16 -2.71
CA LEU A 14 -2.06 -9.50 -3.23
C LEU A 14 -3.19 -10.49 -2.94
N ALA A 15 -3.80 -10.40 -1.76
CA ALA A 15 -4.92 -11.26 -1.40
C ALA A 15 -6.12 -11.05 -2.33
N SER A 16 -6.38 -9.82 -2.77
CA SER A 16 -7.45 -9.52 -3.72
C SER A 16 -7.14 -9.93 -5.16
N LYS A 17 -5.85 -10.03 -5.57
CA LYS A 17 -5.42 -10.31 -6.96
C LYS A 17 -6.05 -9.40 -8.03
N GLU A 18 -6.58 -8.25 -7.63
CA GLU A 18 -7.24 -7.28 -8.49
C GLU A 18 -6.31 -6.11 -8.86
N CYS A 19 -6.75 -5.34 -9.86
CA CYS A 19 -6.13 -4.06 -10.18
C CYS A 19 -6.74 -2.98 -9.30
N TRP A 20 -5.89 -2.07 -8.85
CA TRP A 20 -6.25 -0.97 -7.96
C TRP A 20 -5.94 0.36 -8.63
N THR A 21 -6.70 1.39 -8.25
CA THR A 21 -6.35 2.78 -8.49
C THR A 21 -5.91 3.41 -7.17
N VAL A 22 -5.25 4.58 -7.23
CA VAL A 22 -4.84 5.32 -6.02
C VAL A 22 -6.05 5.53 -5.10
N ALA A 23 -7.15 6.05 -5.65
CA ALA A 23 -8.39 6.28 -4.91
C ALA A 23 -9.01 4.99 -4.33
N SER A 24 -9.08 3.90 -5.11
CA SER A 24 -9.65 2.63 -4.62
C SER A 24 -8.77 2.00 -3.53
N LEU A 25 -7.45 2.11 -3.67
CA LEU A 25 -6.50 1.59 -2.70
C LEU A 25 -6.56 2.39 -1.40
N GLU A 26 -6.57 3.72 -1.47
CA GLU A 26 -6.75 4.58 -0.29
C GLU A 26 -8.06 4.28 0.45
N ALA A 27 -9.17 4.15 -0.28
CA ALA A 27 -10.46 3.79 0.31
C ALA A 27 -10.41 2.41 0.97
N ALA A 28 -9.77 1.42 0.34
CA ALA A 28 -9.59 0.10 0.92
C ALA A 28 -8.70 0.13 2.17
N ILE A 29 -7.62 0.91 2.14
CA ILE A 29 -6.73 1.12 3.29
C ILE A 29 -7.53 1.74 4.45
N HIS A 30 -8.28 2.81 4.21
CA HIS A 30 -9.10 3.45 5.24
C HIS A 30 -10.16 2.50 5.80
N ARG A 31 -10.76 1.66 4.96
CA ARG A 31 -11.78 0.68 5.40
C ARG A 31 -11.16 -0.47 6.20
N ARG A 32 -9.94 -0.90 5.86
CA ARG A 32 -9.26 -2.05 6.46
C ARG A 32 -8.54 -1.68 7.75
N PHE A 33 -7.83 -0.56 7.73
CA PHE A 33 -6.94 -0.12 8.79
C PHE A 33 -7.48 1.08 9.59
N GLY A 34 -8.44 1.81 9.04
CA GLY A 34 -8.99 3.04 9.61
C GLY A 34 -8.53 4.29 8.86
N ALA A 35 -9.37 5.31 8.80
CA ALA A 35 -9.02 6.59 8.16
C ALA A 35 -7.92 7.36 8.92
N GLU A 36 -7.78 7.10 10.22
CA GLU A 36 -6.76 7.69 11.09
C GLU A 36 -5.50 6.82 11.20
N ALA A 37 -5.43 5.72 10.43
CA ALA A 37 -4.31 4.82 10.43
C ALA A 37 -3.03 5.53 9.95
N ARG A 38 -1.95 5.35 10.71
CA ARG A 38 -0.61 5.83 10.36
C ARG A 38 0.24 4.66 9.88
N PHE A 39 0.92 4.90 8.78
CA PHE A 39 1.76 3.91 8.12
C PHE A 39 3.24 4.26 8.27
N HIS A 40 4.07 3.23 8.27
CA HIS A 40 5.50 3.37 8.22
C HIS A 40 6.08 2.34 7.25
N THR A 41 7.23 2.67 6.70
CA THR A 41 8.04 1.86 5.81
C THR A 41 9.46 1.88 6.34
N CYS A 42 10.33 0.99 5.85
CA CYS A 42 11.73 0.92 6.28
C CYS A 42 12.52 2.24 6.11
N SER A 43 12.03 3.21 5.33
CA SER A 43 12.73 4.49 5.09
C SER A 43 11.88 5.73 5.39
N ALA A 44 10.61 5.58 5.77
CA ALA A 44 9.71 6.71 6.01
C ALA A 44 8.63 6.30 7.02
N GLU A 45 8.26 7.19 7.93
CA GLU A 45 7.31 6.94 9.01
C GLU A 45 6.21 8.00 9.08
N ASN A 46 5.15 7.73 9.84
CA ASN A 46 4.01 8.64 10.04
C ASN A 46 3.20 8.99 8.77
N LEU A 47 3.28 8.15 7.75
CA LEU A 47 2.63 8.36 6.46
C LEU A 47 1.12 8.17 6.56
N SER A 48 0.38 9.01 5.86
CA SER A 48 -1.05 8.82 5.59
C SER A 48 -1.26 7.75 4.50
N ALA A 49 -2.48 7.26 4.30
CA ALA A 49 -2.76 6.28 3.23
C ALA A 49 -2.31 6.81 1.84
N ALA A 50 -2.66 8.06 1.52
CA ALA A 50 -2.22 8.74 0.30
C ALA A 50 -0.69 8.76 0.14
N GLU A 51 0.01 9.18 1.20
CA GLU A 51 1.47 9.29 1.20
C GLU A 51 2.14 7.93 1.09
N LEU A 52 1.59 6.91 1.76
CA LEU A 52 2.07 5.54 1.62
C LEU A 52 1.93 5.05 0.18
N VAL A 53 0.78 5.27 -0.45
CA VAL A 53 0.54 4.87 -1.84
C VAL A 53 1.51 5.58 -2.78
N ALA A 54 1.65 6.90 -2.67
CA ALA A 54 2.61 7.66 -3.46
C ALA A 54 4.07 7.23 -3.22
N PHE A 55 4.42 6.87 -1.99
CA PHE A 55 5.75 6.36 -1.65
C PHE A 55 6.01 5.00 -2.29
N LEU A 56 5.06 4.08 -2.24
CA LEU A 56 5.15 2.76 -2.85
C LEU A 56 5.23 2.85 -4.39
N GLU A 57 4.48 3.77 -4.99
CA GLU A 57 4.54 4.07 -6.41
C GLU A 57 5.94 4.56 -6.81
N GLN A 58 6.47 5.56 -6.12
CA GLN A 58 7.83 6.08 -6.35
C GLN A 58 8.92 5.02 -6.19
N LYS A 59 8.75 4.08 -5.25
CA LYS A 59 9.67 2.95 -5.05
C LYS A 59 9.57 1.87 -6.14
N GLY A 60 8.65 2.00 -7.10
CA GLY A 60 8.43 0.99 -8.14
C GLY A 60 7.88 -0.32 -7.57
N LYS A 61 7.10 -0.24 -6.49
CA LYS A 61 6.42 -1.40 -5.88
C LYS A 61 5.13 -1.74 -6.61
N PHE A 62 4.57 -0.79 -7.35
CA PHE A 62 3.40 -0.98 -8.19
C PHE A 62 3.77 -1.30 -9.64
N ILE A 63 2.97 -2.19 -10.22
CA ILE A 63 3.07 -2.63 -11.61
C ILE A 63 1.86 -2.04 -12.33
N ALA A 64 2.10 -1.04 -13.18
CA ALA A 64 1.04 -0.43 -13.98
C ALA A 64 0.36 -1.47 -14.89
N ARG A 65 -0.96 -1.36 -15.00
CA ARG A 65 -1.86 -2.21 -15.80
C ARG A 65 -2.87 -1.33 -16.53
N GLU A 66 -3.53 -1.87 -17.55
CA GLU A 66 -4.52 -1.13 -18.34
C GLU A 66 -5.66 -0.53 -17.47
N ALA A 67 -6.02 -1.20 -16.38
CA ALA A 67 -7.08 -0.76 -15.46
C ALA A 67 -6.57 -0.07 -14.17
N GLY A 68 -5.28 0.26 -14.06
CA GLY A 68 -4.69 0.87 -12.87
C GLY A 68 -3.31 0.29 -12.55
N PHE A 69 -3.14 -0.28 -11.37
CA PHE A 69 -1.90 -0.93 -10.98
C PHE A 69 -2.15 -2.13 -10.06
N THR A 70 -1.21 -3.05 -10.05
CA THR A 70 -1.19 -4.19 -9.13
C THR A 70 0.15 -4.24 -8.40
N THR A 71 0.29 -5.14 -7.44
CA THR A 71 1.56 -5.39 -6.75
C THR A 71 1.97 -6.85 -6.93
N ALA A 72 3.23 -7.17 -6.63
CA ALA A 72 3.73 -8.54 -6.66
C ALA A 72 4.29 -8.94 -5.30
N GLU A 73 4.13 -10.22 -4.96
CA GLU A 73 4.71 -10.85 -3.77
C GLU A 73 6.23 -10.64 -3.68
N ASN A 74 6.92 -10.67 -4.83
CA ASN A 74 8.36 -10.39 -4.93
C ASN A 74 8.74 -8.96 -4.47
N LYS A 75 7.78 -8.03 -4.43
CA LYS A 75 8.00 -6.63 -3.99
C LYS A 75 7.85 -6.45 -2.48
N ILE A 76 7.37 -7.47 -1.75
CA ILE A 76 7.24 -7.46 -0.29
C ILE A 76 8.54 -7.99 0.31
N CYS A 77 9.24 -7.17 1.09
CA CYS A 77 10.47 -7.60 1.75
C CYS A 77 10.10 -8.39 3.02
N GLN A 78 10.65 -9.60 3.18
CA GLN A 78 10.54 -10.44 4.40
C GLN A 78 11.56 -10.04 5.49
N HIS A 79 11.88 -8.75 5.61
CA HIS A 79 12.89 -8.30 6.57
C HIS A 79 12.34 -8.32 8.00
#